data_AF-A0AAD8E1Z7-F1
#
_entry.id   AF-A0AAD8E1Z7-F1
#
_cell.length_a   1.000
_cell.length_b   1.000
_cell.length_c   1.000
_cell.angle_alpha   90.00
_cell.angle_beta   90.00
_cell.angle_gamma   90.00
#
_symmetry.space_group_name_H-M   'P 1'
#
loop_
_entity.id
_entity.type
_entity.pdbx_description
1 polymer ?
#
loop_
_entity_poly.entity_id
_entity_poly.type
_entity_poly.pdbx_seq_one_letter_code
_entity_poly.pdbx_strand_id
1 'polypeptide(L)'
;MRETSHNKMLAKIIVAICIFQVTVGQEDPEQDLHDLIDRAYDEIAVYVNPLLERMQNFGTSFADEFQVLQQEYTDLRTYLTDVYYNQYYNGSNNIYHCYSYAMQDAFSVFQERDKELSALQQVLYNNFEAFYTDLKDVNEELHNLIRETEDSIVTCKQLSTTEEINACYDVITPTFDLMKEDILNRIIEIYNLGNDILLSSEEEKASLDAGNRELALSTTQTLNDQMVECIINV
;
A
#
# COMPACT_ATOMS: atom_id res chain seq x y z
N MET A 1 61.64 35.78 -42.05
CA MET A 1 60.25 35.61 -42.53
C MET A 1 59.73 34.18 -42.28
N ARG A 2 59.80 33.65 -41.04
CA ARG A 2 59.29 32.30 -40.68
C ARG A 2 58.34 32.27 -39.46
N GLU A 3 58.15 33.38 -38.76
CA GLU A 3 57.32 33.42 -37.52
C GLU A 3 55.81 33.60 -37.77
N THR A 4 55.39 34.06 -38.94
CA THR A 4 53.96 34.31 -39.23
C THR A 4 53.17 33.06 -39.60
N SER A 5 53.85 31.96 -39.93
CA SER A 5 53.20 30.69 -40.29
C SER A 5 52.81 29.85 -39.07
N HIS A 6 53.58 29.94 -37.97
CA HIS A 6 53.35 29.13 -36.78
C HIS A 6 52.18 29.67 -35.95
N ASN A 7 52.06 31.00 -35.82
CA ASN A 7 50.95 31.64 -35.11
C ASN A 7 49.60 31.45 -35.81
N LYS A 8 49.57 31.35 -37.15
CA LYS A 8 48.33 31.03 -37.89
C LYS A 8 47.92 29.56 -37.77
N MET A 9 48.86 28.65 -37.54
CA MET A 9 48.58 27.23 -37.34
C MET A 9 48.10 26.96 -35.91
N LEU A 10 48.71 27.59 -34.92
CA LEU A 10 48.28 27.57 -33.51
C LEU A 10 46.88 28.17 -33.33
N ALA A 11 46.57 29.28 -34.00
CA ALA A 11 45.22 29.87 -33.95
C ALA A 11 44.14 28.95 -34.53
N LYS A 12 44.44 28.21 -35.61
CA LYS A 12 43.50 27.24 -36.19
C LYS A 12 43.31 26.00 -35.32
N ILE A 13 44.37 25.55 -34.65
CA ILE A 13 44.31 24.42 -33.72
C ILE A 13 43.54 24.82 -32.45
N ILE A 14 43.74 26.03 -31.92
CA ILE A 14 43.00 26.54 -30.75
C ILE A 14 41.51 26.73 -31.08
N VAL A 15 41.17 27.28 -32.26
CA VAL A 15 39.77 27.39 -32.69
C VAL A 15 39.14 26.00 -32.92
N ALA A 16 39.88 25.06 -33.50
CA ALA A 16 39.40 23.69 -33.67
C ALA A 16 39.21 22.97 -32.32
N ILE A 17 40.10 23.17 -31.34
CA ILE A 17 39.99 22.61 -29.98
C ILE A 17 38.84 23.28 -29.21
N CYS A 18 38.63 24.59 -29.34
CA CYS A 18 37.49 25.27 -28.72
C CYS A 18 36.15 24.86 -29.34
N ILE A 19 36.09 24.64 -30.65
CA ILE A 19 34.88 24.07 -31.30
C ILE A 19 34.67 22.63 -30.82
N PHE A 20 35.74 21.84 -30.68
CA PHE A 20 35.66 20.45 -30.20
C PHE A 20 35.31 20.34 -28.71
N GLN A 21 35.71 21.30 -27.86
CA GLN A 21 35.32 21.32 -26.45
C GLN A 21 33.90 21.83 -26.23
N VAL A 22 33.36 22.66 -27.13
CA VAL A 22 31.94 23.02 -27.14
C VAL A 22 31.09 21.85 -27.66
N THR A 23 31.59 21.02 -28.58
CA THR A 23 30.83 19.87 -29.12
C THR A 23 31.01 18.55 -28.36
N VAL A 24 31.93 18.44 -27.40
CA VAL A 24 32.22 17.18 -26.67
C VAL A 24 32.09 17.31 -25.15
N GLY A 25 31.78 18.51 -24.64
CA GLY A 25 31.66 18.79 -23.21
C GLY A 25 30.27 19.24 -22.73
N GLN A 26 29.30 19.38 -23.62
CA GLN A 26 27.89 19.46 -23.20
C GLN A 26 27.38 18.03 -23.10
N GLU A 27 26.99 17.61 -21.90
CA GLU A 27 26.15 16.43 -21.71
C GLU A 27 24.98 16.53 -22.71
N ASP A 28 24.66 15.41 -23.36
CA ASP A 28 23.60 15.38 -24.36
C ASP A 28 22.29 15.69 -23.64
N PRO A 29 21.69 16.88 -23.83
CA PRO A 29 20.54 17.33 -23.04
C PRO A 29 19.32 16.42 -23.22
N GLU A 30 19.28 15.67 -24.32
CA GLU A 30 18.31 14.60 -24.53
C GLU A 30 18.54 13.41 -23.59
N GLN A 31 19.80 12.98 -23.45
CA GLN A 31 20.16 11.90 -22.55
C GLN A 31 19.90 12.29 -21.09
N ASP A 32 20.24 13.52 -20.70
CA ASP A 32 19.97 14.01 -19.33
C ASP A 32 18.48 13.97 -18.99
N LEU A 33 17.63 14.31 -19.97
CA LEU A 33 16.18 14.28 -19.80
C LEU A 33 15.63 12.86 -19.76
N HIS A 34 16.17 11.93 -20.55
CA HIS A 34 15.85 10.50 -20.43
C HIS A 34 16.30 9.92 -19.08
N ASP A 35 17.50 10.27 -18.59
CA ASP A 35 17.99 9.86 -17.28
C ASP A 35 17.13 10.44 -16.12
N LEU A 36 16.50 11.60 -16.32
CA LEU A 36 15.53 12.16 -15.37
C LEU A 36 14.20 11.39 -15.40
N ILE A 37 13.72 10.99 -16.57
CA ILE A 37 12.51 10.17 -16.73
C ILE A 37 12.70 8.80 -16.06
N ASP A 38 13.82 8.12 -16.32
CA ASP A 38 14.11 6.80 -15.76
C ASP A 38 14.19 6.86 -14.22
N ARG A 39 14.85 7.88 -13.65
CA ARG A 39 14.88 8.09 -12.21
C ARG A 39 13.49 8.30 -11.60
N ALA A 40 12.59 9.00 -12.28
CA ALA A 40 11.23 9.20 -11.79
C ALA A 40 10.48 7.86 -11.64
N TYR A 41 10.66 6.94 -12.59
CA TYR A 41 10.08 5.59 -12.50
C TYR A 41 10.66 4.77 -11.35
N ASP A 42 11.98 4.78 -11.19
CA ASP A 42 12.67 4.05 -10.13
C ASP A 42 12.24 4.55 -8.74
N GLU A 43 12.14 5.87 -8.56
CA GLU A 43 11.74 6.46 -7.29
C GLU A 43 10.31 6.07 -6.89
N ILE A 44 9.36 6.08 -7.84
CA ILE A 44 8.00 5.60 -7.57
C ILE A 44 7.98 4.14 -7.16
N ALA A 45 8.73 3.29 -7.87
CA ALA A 45 8.77 1.86 -7.58
C ALA A 45 9.27 1.56 -6.16
N VAL A 46 10.15 2.40 -5.61
CA VAL A 46 10.69 2.28 -4.25
C VAL A 46 9.64 2.56 -3.18
N TYR A 47 8.78 3.56 -3.37
CA TYR A 47 7.76 3.92 -2.38
C TYR A 47 6.47 3.10 -2.52
N VAL A 48 5.99 2.96 -3.76
CA VAL A 48 4.65 2.43 -4.01
C VAL A 48 4.60 0.92 -3.82
N ASN A 49 5.50 0.17 -4.45
CA ASN A 49 5.40 -1.30 -4.49
C ASN A 49 5.40 -1.95 -3.10
N PRO A 50 6.31 -1.59 -2.16
CA PRO A 50 6.31 -2.19 -0.83
C PRO A 50 5.03 -1.92 -0.04
N LEU A 51 4.45 -0.72 -0.19
CA LEU A 51 3.21 -0.37 0.50
C LEU A 51 2.02 -1.16 -0.06
N LEU A 52 1.90 -1.27 -1.39
CA LEU A 52 0.84 -2.08 -2.01
C LEU A 52 0.93 -3.55 -1.58
N GLU A 53 2.13 -4.11 -1.54
CA GLU A 53 2.35 -5.49 -1.09
C GLU A 53 1.92 -5.68 0.38
N ARG A 54 2.30 -4.76 1.27
CA ARG A 54 1.87 -4.81 2.68
C ARG A 54 0.36 -4.69 2.83
N MET A 55 -0.29 -3.78 2.10
CA MET A 55 -1.75 -3.62 2.12
C MET A 55 -2.48 -4.88 1.63
N GLN A 56 -1.96 -5.52 0.58
CA GLN A 56 -2.50 -6.79 0.08
C GLN A 56 -2.36 -7.90 1.12
N ASN A 57 -1.17 -8.07 1.70
CA ASN A 57 -0.92 -9.06 2.75
C ASN A 57 -1.84 -8.83 3.97
N PHE A 58 -1.98 -7.58 4.40
CA PHE A 58 -2.88 -7.22 5.48
C PHE A 58 -4.34 -7.56 5.14
N GLY A 59 -4.81 -7.22 3.93
CA GLY A 59 -6.15 -7.59 3.46
C GLY A 59 -6.42 -9.09 3.47
N THR A 60 -5.43 -9.92 3.08
CA THR A 60 -5.57 -11.38 3.12
C THR A 60 -5.64 -11.95 4.54
N SER A 61 -5.08 -11.23 5.53
CA SER A 61 -5.02 -11.70 6.93
C SER A 61 -6.37 -11.75 7.64
N PHE A 62 -7.42 -11.15 7.09
CA PHE A 62 -8.80 -11.24 7.61
C PHE A 62 -9.43 -12.61 7.38
N ALA A 63 -9.05 -13.29 6.30
CA ALA A 63 -9.54 -14.64 6.02
C ALA A 63 -9.08 -15.63 7.09
N ASP A 64 -7.84 -15.49 7.55
CA ASP A 64 -7.28 -16.32 8.63
C ASP A 64 -8.01 -16.06 9.95
N GLU A 65 -8.33 -14.80 10.25
CA GLU A 65 -9.00 -14.45 11.51
C GLU A 65 -10.44 -14.97 11.58
N PHE A 66 -11.18 -14.89 10.47
CA PHE A 66 -12.50 -15.50 10.40
C PHE A 66 -12.46 -17.02 10.64
N GLN A 67 -11.43 -17.71 10.12
CA GLN A 67 -11.25 -19.14 10.37
C GLN A 67 -10.95 -19.43 11.85
N VAL A 68 -10.12 -18.61 12.50
CA VAL A 68 -9.86 -18.71 13.94
C VAL A 68 -11.15 -18.55 14.74
N LEU A 69 -11.92 -17.49 14.48
CA LEU A 69 -13.21 -17.24 15.12
C LEU A 69 -14.19 -18.42 14.94
N GLN A 70 -14.26 -18.98 13.73
CA GLN A 70 -15.10 -20.14 13.43
C GLN A 70 -14.64 -21.40 14.20
N GLN A 71 -13.33 -21.61 14.32
CA GLN A 71 -12.77 -22.72 15.07
C GLN A 71 -13.06 -22.58 16.57
N GLU A 72 -12.87 -21.39 17.15
CA GLU A 72 -13.17 -21.13 18.56
C GLU A 72 -14.64 -21.40 18.89
N TYR A 73 -15.56 -20.96 18.03
CA TYR A 73 -16.98 -21.27 18.21
C TYR A 73 -17.26 -22.78 18.11
N THR A 74 -16.58 -23.48 17.19
CA THR A 74 -16.70 -24.93 17.03
C THR A 74 -16.22 -25.67 18.27
N ASP A 75 -15.09 -25.23 18.85
CA ASP A 75 -14.52 -25.80 20.06
C ASP A 75 -15.44 -25.58 21.27
N LEU A 76 -15.95 -24.35 21.44
CA LEU A 76 -16.92 -24.03 22.50
C LEU A 76 -18.19 -24.89 22.40
N ARG A 77 -18.77 -24.98 21.20
CA ARG A 77 -19.94 -25.82 20.96
C ARG A 77 -19.65 -27.29 21.30
N THR A 78 -18.49 -27.81 20.87
CA THR A 78 -18.09 -29.19 21.13
C THR A 78 -17.95 -29.42 22.63
N TYR A 79 -17.29 -28.51 23.34
CA TYR A 79 -17.13 -28.55 24.79
C TYR A 79 -18.47 -28.57 25.52
N LEU A 80 -19.39 -27.63 25.22
CA LEU A 80 -20.72 -27.59 25.84
C LEU A 80 -21.53 -28.85 25.55
N THR A 81 -21.42 -29.38 24.32
CA THR A 81 -22.06 -30.63 23.91
C THR A 81 -21.53 -31.82 24.73
N ASP A 82 -20.21 -31.91 24.88
CA ASP A 82 -19.55 -32.97 25.63
C ASP A 82 -19.90 -32.90 27.12
N VAL A 83 -19.92 -31.72 27.72
CA VAL A 83 -20.35 -31.53 29.11
C VAL A 83 -21.80 -31.99 29.29
N TYR A 84 -22.70 -31.55 28.40
CA TYR A 84 -24.11 -31.96 28.43
C TYR A 84 -24.27 -33.49 28.35
N TYR A 85 -23.72 -34.13 27.32
CA TYR A 85 -23.92 -35.56 27.10
C TYR A 85 -23.21 -36.45 28.12
N ASN A 86 -21.99 -36.09 28.52
CA ASN A 86 -21.17 -36.96 29.37
C ASN A 86 -21.46 -36.79 30.86
N GLN A 87 -21.95 -35.62 31.30
CA GLN A 87 -22.12 -35.32 32.72
C GLN A 87 -23.57 -35.17 33.15
N TYR A 88 -24.43 -34.60 32.31
CA TYR A 88 -25.77 -34.17 32.73
C TYR A 88 -26.93 -34.85 32.00
N TYR A 89 -26.67 -35.50 30.86
CA TYR A 89 -27.74 -36.14 30.09
C TYR A 89 -28.41 -37.27 30.86
N ASN A 90 -29.69 -37.07 31.18
CA ASN A 90 -30.54 -38.07 31.81
C ASN A 90 -31.91 -38.23 31.11
N GLY A 91 -32.05 -37.65 29.91
CA GLY A 91 -33.31 -37.60 29.16
C GLY A 91 -34.33 -36.54 29.61
N SER A 92 -34.00 -35.70 30.61
CA SER A 92 -34.86 -34.61 31.07
C SER A 92 -34.90 -33.44 30.07
N ASN A 93 -36.12 -32.99 29.74
CA ASN A 93 -36.34 -31.80 28.91
C ASN A 93 -35.79 -30.52 29.55
N ASN A 94 -35.78 -30.45 30.88
CA ASN A 94 -35.30 -29.27 31.61
C ASN A 94 -33.78 -29.08 31.41
N ILE A 95 -33.00 -30.16 31.51
CA ILE A 95 -31.55 -30.13 31.27
C ILE A 95 -31.26 -29.79 29.80
N TYR A 96 -32.06 -30.32 28.88
CA TYR A 96 -31.96 -29.97 27.46
C TYR A 96 -32.22 -28.47 27.21
N HIS A 97 -33.18 -27.85 27.91
CA HIS A 97 -33.41 -26.40 27.81
C HIS A 97 -32.20 -25.59 28.27
N CYS A 98 -31.58 -25.93 29.40
CA CYS A 98 -30.36 -25.25 29.87
C CYS A 98 -29.22 -25.33 28.85
N TYR A 99 -28.99 -26.52 28.30
CA TYR A 99 -28.00 -26.71 27.22
C TYR A 99 -28.33 -25.89 25.97
N SER A 100 -29.60 -25.89 25.55
CA SER A 100 -30.04 -25.14 24.38
C SER A 100 -29.84 -23.63 24.53
N TYR A 101 -30.04 -23.07 25.73
CA TYR A 101 -29.78 -21.65 25.99
C TYR A 101 -28.29 -21.34 25.95
N ALA A 102 -27.45 -22.13 26.61
CA ALA A 102 -26.00 -21.95 26.55
C ALA A 102 -25.46 -22.00 25.12
N MET A 103 -26.01 -22.89 24.27
CA MET A 103 -25.69 -22.96 22.85
C MET A 103 -26.14 -21.73 22.06
N GLN A 104 -27.31 -21.17 22.37
CA GLN A 104 -27.81 -19.95 21.73
C GLN A 104 -26.97 -18.73 22.11
N ASP A 105 -26.56 -18.62 23.37
CA ASP A 105 -25.70 -17.54 23.84
C ASP A 105 -24.30 -17.64 23.22
N ALA A 106 -23.73 -18.85 23.13
CA ALA A 106 -22.47 -19.09 22.42
C ALA A 106 -22.53 -18.62 20.96
N PHE A 107 -23.63 -18.90 20.26
CA PHE A 107 -23.82 -18.46 18.88
C PHE A 107 -23.98 -16.94 18.79
N SER A 108 -24.68 -16.32 19.73
CA SER A 108 -24.87 -14.86 19.77
C SER A 108 -23.54 -14.12 19.92
N VAL A 109 -22.65 -14.61 20.79
CA VAL A 109 -21.29 -14.07 20.95
C VAL A 109 -20.48 -14.22 19.66
N PHE A 110 -20.55 -15.37 18.98
CA PHE A 110 -19.90 -15.56 17.69
C PHE A 110 -20.39 -14.54 16.65
N GLN A 111 -21.70 -14.31 16.57
CA GLN A 111 -22.28 -13.34 15.61
C GLN A 111 -21.84 -11.90 15.88
N GLU A 112 -21.73 -11.51 17.15
CA GLU A 112 -21.26 -10.18 17.53
C GLU A 112 -19.81 -9.95 17.08
N ARG A 113 -18.94 -10.93 17.33
CA ARG A 113 -17.52 -10.88 16.93
C ARG A 113 -17.34 -10.88 15.40
N ASP A 114 -18.11 -11.69 14.69
CA ASP A 114 -18.09 -11.72 13.22
C ASP A 114 -18.50 -10.36 12.62
N LYS A 115 -19.49 -9.71 13.24
CA LYS A 115 -19.92 -8.37 12.86
C LYS A 115 -18.84 -7.31 13.09
N GLU A 116 -18.12 -7.37 14.21
CA GLU A 116 -17.00 -6.45 14.49
C GLU A 116 -15.86 -6.63 13.49
N LEU A 117 -15.47 -7.87 13.20
CA LEU A 117 -14.46 -8.18 12.20
C LEU A 117 -14.86 -7.67 10.80
N SER A 118 -16.12 -7.89 10.42
CA SER A 118 -16.67 -7.40 9.15
C SER A 118 -16.71 -5.86 9.08
N ALA A 119 -17.00 -5.18 10.19
CA ALA A 119 -17.01 -3.72 10.26
C ALA A 119 -15.60 -3.15 10.08
N LEU A 120 -14.61 -3.74 10.73
CA LEU A 120 -13.20 -3.38 10.55
C LEU A 120 -12.78 -3.58 9.09
N GLN A 121 -13.06 -4.76 8.52
CA GLN A 121 -12.75 -5.04 7.11
C GLN A 121 -13.38 -4.02 6.15
N GLN A 122 -14.60 -3.57 6.42
CA GLN A 122 -15.27 -2.57 5.59
C GLN A 122 -14.62 -1.18 5.67
N VAL A 123 -14.24 -0.73 6.88
CA VAL A 123 -13.54 0.55 7.07
C VAL A 123 -12.22 0.54 6.29
N LEU A 124 -11.50 -0.58 6.36
CA LEU A 124 -10.23 -0.76 5.66
C LEU A 124 -10.38 -0.74 4.15
N TYR A 125 -11.37 -1.46 3.64
CA TYR A 125 -11.66 -1.45 2.21
C TYR A 125 -11.90 -0.02 1.71
N ASN A 126 -12.72 0.76 2.42
CA ASN A 126 -13.02 2.14 2.04
C ASN A 126 -11.77 3.04 2.07
N ASN A 127 -10.94 2.91 3.11
CA ASN A 127 -9.72 3.70 3.25
C ASN A 127 -8.69 3.33 2.17
N PHE A 128 -8.53 2.05 1.88
CA PHE A 128 -7.63 1.58 0.84
C PHE A 128 -8.12 1.98 -0.55
N GLU A 129 -9.42 1.92 -0.83
CA GLU A 129 -9.99 2.37 -2.11
C GLU A 129 -9.69 3.85 -2.39
N ALA A 130 -9.82 4.72 -1.37
CA ALA A 130 -9.45 6.13 -1.49
C ALA A 130 -7.95 6.29 -1.80
N PHE A 131 -7.09 5.63 -1.02
CA PHE A 131 -5.64 5.62 -1.25
C PHE A 131 -5.25 5.14 -2.65
N TYR A 132 -5.83 4.04 -3.13
CA TYR A 132 -5.57 3.51 -4.48
C TYR A 132 -6.01 4.48 -5.57
N THR A 133 -7.12 5.20 -5.36
CA THR A 133 -7.61 6.20 -6.31
C THR A 133 -6.65 7.37 -6.40
N ASP A 134 -6.25 7.94 -5.27
CA ASP A 134 -5.32 9.08 -5.24
C ASP A 134 -3.96 8.71 -5.84
N LEU A 135 -3.45 7.52 -5.51
CA LEU A 135 -2.18 7.03 -6.06
C LEU A 135 -2.27 6.82 -7.57
N LYS A 136 -3.39 6.29 -8.07
CA LYS A 136 -3.61 6.08 -9.50
C LYS A 136 -3.63 7.42 -10.24
N ASP A 137 -4.35 8.41 -9.71
CA ASP A 137 -4.48 9.72 -10.35
C ASP A 137 -3.12 10.42 -10.44
N VAL A 138 -2.33 10.42 -9.36
CA VAL A 138 -0.98 11.01 -9.38
C VAL A 138 -0.03 10.25 -10.29
N ASN A 139 -0.14 8.92 -10.36
CA ASN A 139 0.66 8.12 -11.30
C ASN A 139 0.26 8.39 -12.76
N GLU A 140 -1.02 8.65 -13.04
CA GLU A 140 -1.49 9.06 -14.38
C GLU A 140 -0.97 10.45 -14.74
N GLU A 141 -0.92 11.39 -13.79
CA GLU A 141 -0.29 12.70 -13.98
C GLU A 141 1.20 12.56 -14.35
N LEU A 142 1.96 11.67 -13.71
CA LEU A 142 3.36 11.43 -14.09
C LEU A 142 3.47 10.91 -15.52
N HIS A 143 2.67 9.91 -15.89
CA HIS A 143 2.70 9.35 -17.24
C HIS A 143 2.38 10.41 -18.30
N ASN A 144 1.45 11.32 -18.00
CA ASN A 144 1.13 12.44 -18.89
C ASN A 144 2.30 13.42 -18.99
N LEU A 145 2.92 13.78 -17.87
CA LEU A 145 4.11 14.64 -17.87
C LEU A 145 5.24 14.05 -18.72
N ILE A 146 5.52 12.76 -18.55
CA ILE A 146 6.55 12.06 -19.33
C ILE A 146 6.21 12.08 -20.82
N ARG A 147 4.99 11.70 -21.19
CA ARG A 147 4.54 11.69 -22.58
C ARG A 147 4.64 13.07 -23.23
N GLU A 148 4.19 14.12 -22.55
CA GLU A 148 4.26 15.50 -23.04
C GLU A 148 5.71 15.98 -23.17
N THR A 149 6.59 15.51 -22.29
CA THR A 149 8.03 15.77 -22.36
C THR A 149 8.67 15.05 -23.55
N GLU A 150 8.34 13.79 -23.80
CA GLU A 150 8.78 13.04 -24.98
C GLU A 150 8.31 13.69 -26.29
N ASP A 151 7.05 14.14 -26.36
CA ASP A 151 6.52 14.89 -27.51
C ASP A 151 7.28 16.21 -27.73
N SER A 152 7.67 16.87 -26.62
CA SER A 152 8.46 18.11 -26.65
C SER A 152 9.89 17.85 -27.13
N ILE A 153 10.53 16.74 -26.70
CA ILE A 153 11.83 16.29 -27.21
C ILE A 153 11.77 16.10 -28.73
N VAL A 154 10.76 15.39 -29.23
CA VAL A 154 10.56 15.18 -30.67
C VAL A 154 10.42 16.51 -31.40
N THR A 155 9.71 17.48 -30.81
CA THR A 155 9.54 18.82 -31.37
C THR A 155 10.85 19.60 -31.41
N CYS A 156 11.65 19.59 -30.33
CA CYS A 156 12.95 20.25 -30.31
C CYS A 156 13.88 19.73 -31.40
N LYS A 157 13.91 18.41 -31.64
CA LYS A 157 14.74 17.79 -32.69
C LYS A 157 14.43 18.26 -34.11
N GLN A 158 13.24 18.83 -34.34
CA GLN A 158 12.84 19.34 -35.65
C GLN A 158 13.34 20.76 -35.93
N LEU A 159 13.96 21.42 -34.95
CA LEU A 159 14.52 22.76 -35.11
C LEU A 159 15.74 22.75 -36.04
N SER A 160 16.00 23.91 -36.65
CA SER A 160 16.89 23.99 -37.83
C SER A 160 18.37 24.04 -37.45
N THR A 161 18.66 24.44 -36.21
CA THR A 161 20.02 24.69 -35.73
C THR A 161 20.25 24.08 -34.36
N THR A 162 21.48 23.70 -34.06
CA THR A 162 21.89 23.19 -32.74
C THR A 162 21.62 24.20 -31.62
N GLU A 163 21.76 25.50 -31.90
CA GLU A 163 21.49 26.56 -30.91
C GLU A 163 19.99 26.63 -30.56
N GLU A 164 19.11 26.49 -31.56
CA GLU A 164 17.65 26.41 -31.33
C GLU A 164 17.27 25.12 -30.60
N ILE A 165 17.88 23.98 -30.94
CA ILE A 165 17.66 22.69 -30.26
C ILE A 165 18.05 22.80 -28.79
N ASN A 166 19.25 23.31 -28.49
CA ASN A 166 19.73 23.46 -27.11
C ASN A 166 18.85 24.42 -26.32
N ALA A 167 18.49 25.58 -26.89
CA ALA A 167 17.60 26.53 -26.24
C ALA A 167 16.20 25.95 -25.96
N CYS A 168 15.73 25.01 -26.79
CA CYS A 168 14.48 24.30 -26.57
C CYS A 168 14.59 23.36 -25.35
N TYR A 169 15.67 22.57 -25.26
CA TYR A 169 15.92 21.70 -24.11
C TYR A 169 16.16 22.46 -22.81
N ASP A 170 16.81 23.64 -22.87
CA ASP A 170 17.03 24.52 -21.72
C ASP A 170 15.72 25.02 -21.08
N VAL A 171 14.61 25.01 -21.84
CA VAL A 171 13.26 25.36 -21.34
C VAL A 171 12.53 24.14 -20.80
N ILE A 172 12.64 22.99 -21.47
CA ILE A 172 11.92 21.76 -21.09
C ILE A 172 12.47 21.18 -19.80
N THR A 173 13.79 21.03 -19.70
CA THR A 173 14.46 20.34 -18.58
C THR A 173 14.05 20.89 -17.21
N PRO A 174 14.17 22.21 -16.92
CA PRO A 174 13.77 22.75 -15.62
C PRO A 174 12.25 22.65 -15.39
N THR A 175 11.45 22.67 -16.45
CA THR A 175 9.98 22.52 -16.34
C THR A 175 9.63 21.09 -15.93
N PHE A 176 10.21 20.09 -16.60
CA PHE A 176 10.06 18.68 -16.27
C PHE A 176 10.51 18.42 -14.84
N ASP A 177 11.68 18.91 -14.45
CA ASP A 177 12.25 18.68 -13.13
C ASP A 177 11.35 19.21 -12.01
N LEU A 178 10.84 20.45 -12.16
CA LEU A 178 9.90 21.05 -11.19
C LEU A 178 8.59 20.26 -11.08
N MET A 179 8.00 19.85 -12.21
CA MET A 179 6.75 19.10 -12.20
C MET A 179 6.94 17.68 -11.66
N LYS A 180 8.06 17.05 -12.00
CA LYS A 180 8.47 15.74 -11.46
C LYS A 180 8.62 15.80 -9.95
N GLU A 181 9.30 16.82 -9.41
CA GLU A 181 9.45 17.01 -7.96
C GLU A 181 8.10 17.21 -7.26
N ASP A 182 7.19 18.02 -7.82
CA ASP A 182 5.83 18.20 -7.27
C ASP A 182 5.06 16.87 -7.18
N ILE A 183 5.07 16.11 -8.27
CA ILE A 183 4.41 14.80 -8.35
C ILE A 183 5.02 13.82 -7.35
N LEU A 184 6.36 13.74 -7.27
CA LEU A 184 7.05 12.85 -6.33
C LEU A 184 6.74 13.21 -4.88
N ASN A 185 6.69 14.50 -4.53
CA ASN A 185 6.30 14.94 -3.20
C ASN A 185 4.87 14.49 -2.86
N ARG A 186 3.93 14.63 -3.80
CA ARG A 186 2.55 14.14 -3.62
C ARG A 186 2.48 12.62 -3.46
N ILE A 187 3.30 11.86 -4.20
CA ILE A 187 3.39 10.40 -4.02
C ILE A 187 3.92 10.05 -2.63
N ILE A 188 4.92 10.77 -2.14
CA ILE A 188 5.47 10.57 -0.78
C ILE A 188 4.41 10.90 0.28
N GLU A 189 3.65 11.97 0.10
CA GLU A 189 2.54 12.33 1.00
C GLU A 189 1.47 11.23 1.03
N ILE A 190 1.04 10.74 -0.15
CA ILE A 190 0.09 9.63 -0.27
C ILE A 190 0.66 8.37 0.38
N TYR A 191 1.93 8.04 0.14
CA TYR A 191 2.62 6.91 0.77
C TYR A 191 2.59 6.99 2.29
N ASN A 192 2.93 8.15 2.86
CA ASN A 192 2.92 8.35 4.31
C ASN A 192 1.50 8.18 4.88
N LEU A 193 0.49 8.75 4.22
CA LEU A 193 -0.91 8.57 4.60
C LEU A 193 -1.33 7.10 4.54
N GLY A 194 -0.99 6.39 3.46
CA GLY A 194 -1.29 4.97 3.31
C GLY A 194 -0.61 4.10 4.37
N ASN A 195 0.64 4.43 4.74
CA ASN A 195 1.35 3.75 5.80
C ASN A 195 0.73 4.02 7.18
N ASP A 196 0.31 5.25 7.48
CA ASP A 196 -0.35 5.60 8.74
C ASP A 196 -1.70 4.88 8.87
N ILE A 197 -2.49 4.85 7.80
CA ILE A 197 -3.73 4.07 7.74
C ILE A 197 -3.43 2.61 8.02
N LEU A 198 -2.45 2.02 7.33
CA LEU A 198 -2.09 0.61 7.49
C LEU A 198 -1.65 0.30 8.93
N LEU A 199 -0.79 1.13 9.53
CA LEU A 199 -0.32 0.92 10.91
C LEU A 199 -1.48 0.98 11.91
N SER A 200 -2.33 2.01 11.83
CA SER A 200 -3.52 2.12 12.68
C SER A 200 -4.44 0.90 12.54
N SER A 201 -4.52 0.36 11.33
CA SER A 201 -5.33 -0.81 11.01
C SER A 201 -4.75 -2.10 11.57
N GLU A 202 -3.42 -2.26 11.49
CA GLU A 202 -2.68 -3.37 12.08
C GLU A 202 -2.85 -3.37 13.61
N GLU A 203 -2.80 -2.20 14.25
CA GLU A 203 -3.04 -2.03 15.68
C GLU A 203 -4.48 -2.37 16.09
N GLU A 204 -5.48 -1.85 15.36
CA GLU A 204 -6.89 -2.13 15.64
C GLU A 204 -7.21 -3.62 15.48
N LYS A 205 -6.70 -4.25 14.42
CA LYS A 205 -6.81 -5.69 14.23
C LYS A 205 -6.18 -6.46 15.39
N ALA A 206 -4.93 -6.15 15.76
CA ALA A 206 -4.26 -6.83 16.87
C ALA A 206 -5.02 -6.69 18.20
N SER A 207 -5.63 -5.53 18.45
CA SER A 207 -6.50 -5.30 19.60
C SER A 207 -7.76 -6.16 19.55
N LEU A 208 -8.38 -6.25 18.37
CA LEU A 208 -9.57 -7.08 18.16
C LEU A 208 -9.24 -8.56 18.38
N ASP A 209 -8.16 -9.07 17.79
CA ASP A 209 -7.69 -10.46 17.94
C ASP A 209 -7.41 -10.79 19.42
N ALA A 210 -6.78 -9.87 20.17
CA ALA A 210 -6.51 -10.05 21.59
C ALA A 210 -7.80 -10.08 22.43
N GLY A 211 -8.71 -9.11 22.20
CA GLY A 211 -10.00 -9.05 22.90
C GLY A 211 -10.87 -10.25 22.60
N ASN A 212 -10.87 -10.70 21.35
CA ASN A 212 -11.54 -11.89 20.85
C ASN A 212 -11.13 -13.15 21.62
N ARG A 213 -9.82 -13.34 21.81
CA ARG A 213 -9.28 -14.50 22.54
C ARG A 213 -9.63 -14.47 24.03
N GLU A 214 -9.56 -13.30 24.66
CA GLU A 214 -9.95 -13.14 26.06
C GLU A 214 -11.45 -13.42 26.24
N LEU A 215 -12.28 -12.89 25.35
CA LEU A 215 -13.71 -13.11 25.34
C LEU A 215 -14.04 -14.59 25.14
N ALA A 216 -13.40 -15.29 24.19
CA ALA A 216 -13.61 -16.73 23.97
C ALA A 216 -13.40 -17.56 25.25
N LEU A 217 -12.32 -17.30 25.99
CA LEU A 217 -12.01 -17.98 27.24
C LEU A 217 -13.04 -17.65 28.33
N SER A 218 -13.36 -16.37 28.51
CA SER A 218 -14.34 -15.90 29.50
C SER A 218 -15.75 -16.40 29.22
N THR A 219 -16.19 -16.35 27.95
CA THR A 219 -17.49 -16.85 27.49
C THR A 219 -17.59 -18.36 27.70
N THR A 220 -16.55 -19.12 27.38
CA THR A 220 -16.55 -20.58 27.60
C THR A 220 -16.83 -20.91 29.07
N GLN A 221 -16.13 -20.24 29.98
CA GLN A 221 -16.30 -20.47 31.40
C GLN A 221 -17.66 -19.98 31.91
N THR A 222 -18.07 -18.79 31.51
CA THR A 222 -19.36 -18.19 31.92
C THR A 222 -20.54 -19.03 31.45
N LEU A 223 -20.57 -19.44 30.18
CA LEU A 223 -21.66 -20.24 29.62
C LEU A 223 -21.72 -21.63 30.24
N ASN A 224 -20.56 -22.22 30.55
CA ASN A 224 -20.51 -23.47 31.30
C ASN A 224 -21.11 -23.30 32.70
N ASP A 225 -20.69 -22.28 33.43
CA ASP A 225 -21.16 -22.03 34.79
C ASP A 225 -22.67 -21.74 34.81
N GLN A 226 -23.17 -20.94 33.87
CA GLN A 226 -24.60 -20.67 33.68
C GLN A 226 -25.39 -21.92 33.30
N MET A 227 -24.86 -22.76 32.42
CA MET A 227 -25.48 -24.03 32.06
C MET A 227 -25.58 -24.95 33.29
N VAL A 228 -24.49 -25.09 34.05
CA VAL A 228 -24.44 -25.92 35.26
C VAL A 228 -25.38 -25.39 36.33
N GLU A 229 -25.38 -24.08 36.58
CA GLU A 229 -26.30 -23.44 37.53
C GLU A 229 -27.75 -23.64 37.12
N CYS A 230 -28.07 -23.47 35.84
CA CYS A 230 -29.39 -23.76 35.32
C CYS A 230 -29.77 -25.22 35.62
N ILE A 231 -28.91 -26.18 35.27
CA ILE A 231 -29.16 -27.63 35.48
C ILE A 231 -29.39 -27.98 36.95
N ILE A 232 -28.62 -27.40 37.88
CA ILE A 232 -28.76 -27.65 39.33
C ILE A 232 -30.10 -27.15 39.86
N ASN A 233 -30.66 -26.11 39.25
CA ASN A 233 -31.87 -25.44 39.72
C ASN A 233 -33.17 -25.91 39.05
N VAL A 234 -33.13 -26.92 38.17
CA VAL A 234 -34.32 -27.53 37.53
C VAL A 234 -34.63 -28.94 38.02
#